data_AF-A0A9E3X2U8-F1
#
_entry.id   AF-A0A9E3X2U8-F1
#
_cell.length_a   1.000
_cell.length_b   1.000
_cell.length_c   1.000
_cell.angle_alpha   90.00
_cell.angle_beta   90.00
_cell.angle_gamma   90.00
#
_symmetry.space_group_name_H-M   'P 1'
#
loop_
_entity.id
_entity.type
_entity.pdbx_description
1 polymer ?
#
loop_
_entity_poly.entity_id
_entity_poly.type
_entity_poly.pdbx_seq_one_letter_code
_entity_poly.pdbx_strand_id
1 'polypeptide(L)'
;IETSANVILTEGARVQCDIIAKTVSIRGIYKGNLRADRVELLEGSQIYGALNVNSFYMDERVLMHAELNIQGHLPGEAQFPSPRLERQGGIPILPARTKSPKST
;
A
#
# COMPACT_ATOMS: atom_id res chain seq x y z
N ILE A 1 -7.66 24.53 6.81
CA ILE A 1 -6.35 24.54 7.48
C ILE A 1 -5.30 24.17 6.46
N GLU A 2 -4.24 24.95 6.37
CA GLU A 2 -3.10 24.66 5.49
C GLU A 2 -1.82 24.70 6.33
N THR A 3 -1.03 23.64 6.26
CA THR A 3 0.24 23.54 6.99
C THR A 3 1.20 22.60 6.29
N SER A 4 2.50 22.90 6.36
CA SER A 4 3.55 21.96 5.93
C SER A 4 3.87 20.89 6.97
N ALA A 5 3.29 21.00 8.17
CA ALA A 5 3.49 20.08 9.28
C ALA A 5 2.49 18.91 9.24
N ASN A 6 2.63 18.00 10.21
CA ASN A 6 1.70 16.91 10.41
C ASN A 6 0.48 17.40 11.20
N VAL A 7 -0.69 16.91 10.84
CA VAL A 7 -1.96 17.21 11.50
C VAL A 7 -2.47 15.93 12.18
N ILE A 8 -2.82 16.04 13.46
CA ILE A 8 -3.32 14.92 14.25
C ILE A 8 -4.69 15.31 14.80
N LEU A 9 -5.72 14.54 14.42
CA LEU A 9 -7.04 14.61 15.03
C LEU A 9 -7.10 13.51 16.09
N THR A 10 -7.18 13.92 17.35
CA THR A 10 -7.23 13.02 18.51
C THR A 10 -8.61 12.42 18.70
N GLU A 11 -8.69 11.32 19.45
CA GLU A 11 -9.93 10.63 19.76
C GLU A 11 -11.07 11.57 20.16
N GLY A 12 -12.26 11.36 19.60
CA GLY A 12 -13.43 12.20 19.83
C GLY A 12 -13.44 13.54 19.06
N ALA A 13 -12.38 13.87 18.30
CA ALA A 13 -12.36 15.07 17.48
C ALA A 13 -13.48 15.05 16.44
N ARG A 14 -14.15 16.20 16.28
CA ARG A 14 -15.16 16.45 15.24
C ARG A 14 -14.72 17.67 14.45
N VAL A 15 -14.23 17.45 13.24
CA VAL A 15 -13.64 18.51 12.41
C VAL A 15 -14.38 18.59 11.09
N GLN A 16 -14.85 19.80 10.77
CA GLN A 16 -15.47 20.12 9.50
C GLN A 16 -14.73 21.28 8.83
N CYS A 17 -13.72 20.96 8.04
CA CYS A 17 -12.97 21.93 7.25
C CYS A 17 -12.14 21.23 6.19
N ASP A 18 -11.62 21.99 5.23
CA ASP A 18 -10.64 21.47 4.28
C ASP A 18 -9.24 21.47 4.90
N ILE A 19 -8.49 20.38 4.71
CA ILE A 19 -7.16 20.19 5.28
C ILE A 19 -6.15 19.99 4.15
N ILE A 20 -5.12 20.81 4.12
CA ILE A 20 -3.92 20.64 3.28
C ILE A 20 -2.73 20.44 4.22
N ALA A 21 -2.15 19.26 4.20
CA ALA A 21 -1.05 18.90 5.10
C ALA A 21 -0.11 17.85 4.51
N LYS A 22 1.06 17.64 5.11
CA LYS A 22 1.97 16.58 4.67
C LYS A 22 1.47 15.20 5.09
N THR A 23 1.24 15.02 6.38
CA THR A 23 0.66 13.80 6.96
C THR A 23 -0.54 14.15 7.81
N VAL A 24 -1.63 13.39 7.68
CA VAL A 24 -2.82 13.54 8.53
C VAL A 24 -3.16 12.23 9.21
N SER A 25 -3.18 12.21 10.54
CA SER A 25 -3.68 11.05 11.31
C SER A 25 -5.03 11.40 11.91
N ILE A 26 -6.05 10.61 11.60
CA ILE A 26 -7.43 10.87 11.99
C ILE A 26 -7.90 9.81 12.96
N ARG A 27 -8.28 10.24 14.17
CA ARG A 27 -8.98 9.43 15.16
C ARG A 27 -10.25 10.21 15.55
N GLY A 28 -11.41 9.83 15.03
CA GLY A 28 -12.67 10.58 15.23
C GLY A 28 -13.39 10.91 13.93
N ILE A 29 -14.19 11.97 13.92
CA ILE A 29 -15.09 12.32 12.81
C ILE A 29 -14.51 13.48 11.99
N TYR A 30 -14.31 13.25 10.71
CA TYR A 30 -13.85 14.26 9.75
C TYR A 30 -14.84 14.43 8.61
N LYS A 31 -15.12 15.68 8.24
CA LYS A 31 -15.95 16.03 7.08
C LYS A 31 -15.34 17.18 6.29
N GLY A 32 -14.94 16.94 5.04
CA GLY A 32 -14.40 17.99 4.17
C GLY A 32 -13.55 17.44 3.04
N ASN A 33 -12.76 18.31 2.42
CA ASN A 33 -11.81 17.94 1.38
C ASN A 33 -10.40 17.88 1.97
N LEU A 34 -9.79 16.71 1.95
CA LEU A 34 -8.45 16.47 2.45
C LEU A 34 -7.48 16.32 1.29
N ARG A 35 -6.36 17.06 1.32
CA ARG A 35 -5.23 16.89 0.41
C ARG A 35 -3.96 16.66 1.22
N ALA A 36 -3.34 15.49 1.09
CA ALA A 36 -2.12 15.17 1.82
C ALA A 36 -1.26 14.12 1.12
N ASP A 37 0.04 14.07 1.44
CA ASP A 37 0.90 13.01 0.90
C ASP A 37 0.56 11.66 1.53
N ARG A 38 0.34 11.64 2.84
CA ARG A 38 -0.02 10.44 3.59
C ARG A 38 -1.15 10.68 4.57
N VAL A 39 -2.12 9.76 4.57
CA VAL A 39 -3.23 9.77 5.54
C VAL A 39 -3.27 8.48 6.34
N GLU A 40 -3.45 8.58 7.65
CA GLU A 40 -3.67 7.46 8.54
C GLU A 40 -5.06 7.57 9.15
N LEU A 41 -5.93 6.64 8.79
CA LEU A 41 -7.26 6.49 9.37
C LEU A 41 -7.14 5.48 10.52
N LEU A 42 -7.17 5.97 11.75
CA LEU A 42 -7.00 5.16 12.95
C LEU A 42 -8.34 4.59 13.43
N GLU A 43 -8.29 3.66 14.39
CA GLU A 43 -9.47 2.93 14.88
C GLU A 43 -10.69 3.83 15.17
N GLY A 44 -11.85 3.40 14.66
CA GLY A 44 -13.14 4.05 14.92
C GLY A 44 -13.33 5.42 14.24
N SER A 45 -12.45 5.79 13.31
CA SER A 45 -12.58 7.04 12.57
C SER A 45 -13.75 7.00 11.56
N GLN A 46 -14.43 8.14 11.40
CA GLN A 46 -15.55 8.32 10.47
C GLN A 46 -15.24 9.46 9.50
N ILE A 47 -15.19 9.15 8.22
CA ILE A 47 -14.66 10.04 7.20
C ILE A 47 -15.73 10.32 6.16
N TYR A 48 -15.99 11.60 5.92
CA TYR A 48 -16.97 12.09 4.95
C TYR A 48 -16.35 13.13 4.02
N GLY A 49 -16.71 13.11 2.74
CA GLY A 49 -16.26 14.11 1.77
C GLY A 49 -15.30 13.55 0.71
N ALA A 50 -14.12 14.14 0.55
CA ALA A 50 -13.16 13.71 -0.47
C ALA A 50 -11.72 13.71 0.06
N LEU A 51 -10.93 12.71 -0.34
CA LEU A 51 -9.53 12.51 0.04
C LEU A 51 -8.69 12.41 -1.23
N ASN A 52 -7.79 13.37 -1.43
CA ASN A 52 -6.80 13.36 -2.49
C ASN A 52 -5.43 13.09 -1.86
N VAL A 53 -4.92 11.87 -2.00
CA VAL A 53 -3.75 11.40 -1.26
C VAL A 53 -2.76 10.67 -2.14
N ASN A 54 -1.47 10.69 -1.80
CA ASN A 54 -0.49 9.85 -2.51
C ASN A 54 -0.45 8.44 -1.91
N SER A 55 -0.60 8.35 -0.59
CA SER A 55 -0.64 7.10 0.16
C SER A 55 -1.63 7.20 1.32
N PHE A 56 -2.23 6.07 1.71
CA PHE A 56 -3.09 6.02 2.88
C PHE A 56 -2.91 4.71 3.64
N TYR A 57 -3.24 4.75 4.93
CA TYR A 57 -3.33 3.60 5.81
C TYR A 57 -4.70 3.63 6.49
N MET A 58 -5.32 2.47 6.64
CA MET A 58 -6.62 2.32 7.27
C MET A 58 -6.54 1.21 8.30
N ASP A 59 -6.88 1.57 9.53
CA ASP A 59 -6.93 0.68 10.68
C ASP A 59 -8.33 0.01 10.80
N GLU A 60 -8.55 -0.74 11.86
CA GLU A 60 -9.82 -1.42 12.12
C GLU A 60 -10.98 -0.46 12.38
N ARG A 61 -12.21 -0.92 12.10
CA ARG A 61 -13.47 -0.21 12.44
C ARG A 61 -13.59 1.20 11.86
N VAL A 62 -12.85 1.53 10.81
CA VAL A 62 -12.98 2.80 10.11
C VAL A 62 -14.21 2.80 9.21
N LEU A 63 -15.04 3.84 9.33
CA LEU A 63 -16.17 4.08 8.43
C LEU A 63 -15.79 5.19 7.44
N MET A 64 -15.67 4.86 6.16
CA MET A 64 -15.37 5.85 5.12
C MET A 64 -16.55 5.96 4.15
N HIS A 65 -17.17 7.13 4.12
CA HIS A 65 -18.17 7.53 3.13
C HIS A 65 -17.69 8.79 2.41
N ALA A 66 -16.64 8.61 1.62
CA ALA A 66 -15.92 9.67 0.95
C ALA A 66 -15.36 9.20 -0.39
N GLU A 67 -15.16 10.15 -1.30
CA GLU A 67 -14.38 9.91 -2.53
C GLU A 67 -12.90 9.79 -2.16
N LEU A 68 -12.24 8.73 -2.61
CA LEU A 68 -10.81 8.53 -2.40
C LEU A 68 -10.09 8.54 -3.74
N ASN A 69 -9.28 9.57 -3.97
CA ASN A 69 -8.43 9.73 -5.14
C ASN A 69 -6.96 9.53 -4.73
N ILE A 70 -6.34 8.48 -5.27
CA ILE A 70 -4.96 8.12 -4.96
C ILE A 70 -4.07 8.57 -6.11
N GLN A 71 -3.32 9.64 -5.89
CA GLN A 71 -2.31 10.16 -6.82
C GLN A 71 -0.99 9.44 -6.57
N GLY A 72 -0.98 8.13 -6.83
CA GLY A 72 0.22 7.32 -6.69
C GLY A 72 1.31 7.84 -7.62
N HIS A 73 2.41 8.34 -7.07
CA HIS A 73 3.65 8.36 -7.84
C HIS A 73 4.05 6.90 -8.01
N LEU A 74 3.92 6.35 -9.22
CA LEU A 74 4.59 5.11 -9.58
C LEU A 74 6.07 5.33 -9.24
N PRO A 75 6.64 4.69 -8.20
CA PRO A 75 8.09 4.62 -8.10
C PRO A 75 8.49 3.95 -9.41
N GLY A 76 9.21 4.67 -10.27
CA GLY A 76 9.50 4.25 -11.63
C GLY A 76 9.77 2.76 -11.66
N GLU A 77 8.95 2.02 -12.41
CA GLU A 77 8.90 0.56 -12.49
C GLU A 77 9.65 -0.12 -11.36
N ALA A 78 8.95 -0.60 -10.32
CA ALA A 78 9.42 -1.81 -9.68
C ALA A 78 9.57 -2.83 -10.83
N GLN A 79 10.77 -2.94 -11.39
CA GLN A 79 11.12 -3.96 -12.35
C GLN A 79 10.88 -5.24 -11.58
N PHE A 80 9.71 -5.84 -11.80
CA PHE A 80 9.54 -7.23 -11.51
C PHE A 80 10.76 -7.87 -12.15
N PRO A 81 11.65 -8.53 -11.38
CA PRO A 81 12.78 -9.19 -11.99
C PRO A 81 12.18 -10.07 -13.08
N SER A 82 12.62 -9.87 -14.32
CA SER A 82 12.13 -10.66 -15.44
C SER A 82 12.16 -12.11 -14.97
N PRO A 83 11.06 -12.88 -15.07
CA PRO A 83 11.11 -14.29 -14.68
C PRO A 83 12.34 -14.83 -15.38
N ARG A 84 13.32 -15.31 -14.59
CA ARG A 84 14.58 -15.81 -15.14
C ARG A 84 14.12 -16.85 -16.15
N LEU A 85 14.24 -16.53 -17.44
CA LEU A 85 14.18 -17.52 -18.49
C LEU A 85 15.33 -18.43 -18.12
N GLU A 86 15.01 -19.51 -17.42
CA GLU A 86 15.89 -20.65 -17.31
C GLU A 86 16.14 -21.04 -18.76
N ARG A 87 17.21 -20.49 -19.34
CA ARG A 87 17.82 -21.07 -20.53
C ARG A 87 17.97 -22.52 -20.14
N GLN A 88 17.22 -23.37 -20.82
CA GLN A 88 17.15 -24.80 -20.68
C GLN A 88 18.57 -25.36 -20.52
N GLY A 89 19.06 -25.36 -19.30
CA GLY A 89 20.20 -26.14 -18.88
C GLY A 89 19.62 -27.51 -18.67
N GLY A 90 19.53 -28.28 -19.75
CA GLY A 90 19.05 -29.66 -19.69
C GLY A 90 19.72 -30.35 -18.51
N ILE A 91 18.90 -30.91 -17.62
CA ILE A 91 19.39 -31.76 -16.53
C ILE A 91 20.23 -32.85 -17.22
N PRO A 92 21.54 -32.97 -16.96
CA PRO A 92 22.31 -34.03 -17.54
C PRO A 92 21.81 -35.35 -16.94
N ILE A 93 21.03 -36.08 -17.72
CA ILE A 93 20.74 -37.49 -17.44
C ILE A 93 22.07 -38.25 -17.56
N LEU A 94 22.70 -38.53 -16.42
CA LEU A 94 23.78 -39.51 -16.33
C LEU A 94 23.22 -40.85 -16.82
N PRO A 95 23.75 -41.46 -17.89
CA PRO A 95 23.29 -42.78 -18.31
C PRO A 95 23.53 -43.76 -17.15
N ALA A 96 22.49 -44.50 -16.80
CA ALA A 96 22.54 -45.51 -15.75
C ALA A 96 23.69 -46.49 -16.06
N ARG A 97 24.57 -46.69 -15.08
CA ARG A 97 25.68 -47.65 -15.14
C ARG A 97 25.13 -49.03 -15.49
N THR A 98 25.25 -49.44 -16.74
CA THR A 98 24.96 -50.80 -17.20
C THR A 98 25.88 -51.74 -16.44
N LYS A 99 25.29 -52.55 -15.53
CA LYS A 99 25.97 -53.71 -14.97
C LYS A 99 26.16 -54.70 -16.10
N SER A 100 27.41 -54.87 -16.54
CA SER A 100 27.80 -55.95 -17.43
C SER A 100 27.48 -57.30 -16.78
N PRO A 101 26.82 -58.24 -17.48
CA PRO A 101 26.59 -59.58 -16.97
C PRO A 101 27.92 -60.34 -16.87
N LYS A 102 28.15 -60.99 -15.72
CA LYS A 102 29.25 -61.94 -15.51
C LYS A 102 28.92 -63.22 -16.30
N SER A 103 29.81 -63.62 -17.20
CA SER A 103 29.87 -64.97 -17.78
C SER A 103 30.01 -66.02 -16.69
N THR A 104 29.16 -67.04 -16.74
CA THR A 104 29.53 -68.47 -16.64
C THR A 104 28.55 -69.25 -17.52
#